data_AF-A0A1J1JLE0-F1
#
_entry.id   AF-A0A1J1JLE0-F1
#
_cell.length_a   1.000
_cell.length_b   1.000
_cell.length_c   1.000
_cell.angle_alpha   90.00
_cell.angle_beta   90.00
_cell.angle_gamma   90.00
#
_symmetry.space_group_name_H-M   'P 1'
#
loop_
_entity.id
_entity.type
_entity.pdbx_description
1 polymer ?
#
loop_
_entity_poly.entity_id
_entity_poly.type
_entity_poly.pdbx_seq_one_letter_code
_entity_poly.pdbx_strand_id
1 'polypeptide(L)'
;MDTKKTCAIRWKIEEFHREIKQLTGIESCQCRKASIQRNHIACALLVWNQLKRLAHLTKKTVYQLKAESLSSYLIKELNCPSIKMELV
;
A
#
# COMPACT_ATOMS: atom_id res chain seq x y z
N MET A 1 16.67 -24.17 18.85
CA MET A 1 16.04 -22.99 18.21
C MET A 1 15.20 -22.29 19.28
N ASP A 2 15.48 -21.01 19.58
CA ASP A 2 14.72 -20.24 20.57
C ASP A 2 13.27 -20.05 20.07
N THR A 3 12.30 -20.51 20.85
CA THR A 3 10.86 -20.46 20.50
C THR A 3 10.39 -19.03 20.29
N LYS A 4 10.90 -18.07 21.07
CA LYS A 4 10.54 -16.65 20.95
C LYS A 4 10.97 -16.05 19.62
N LYS A 5 12.19 -16.39 19.15
CA LYS A 5 12.71 -15.92 17.85
C LYS A 5 11.88 -16.44 16.69
N THR A 6 11.44 -17.70 16.77
CA THR A 6 10.59 -18.31 15.74
C THR A 6 9.22 -17.64 15.66
N CYS A 7 8.60 -17.36 16.82
CA CYS A 7 7.31 -16.65 16.87
C CYS A 7 7.41 -15.23 16.31
N ALA A 8 8.50 -14.50 16.57
CA ALA A 8 8.71 -13.15 16.05
C ALA A 8 8.78 -13.12 14.52
N ILE A 9 9.49 -14.08 13.91
CA ILE A 9 9.58 -14.21 12.45
C ILE A 9 8.20 -14.50 11.84
N ARG A 10 7.44 -15.44 12.44
CA ARG A 10 6.08 -15.78 11.97
C ARG A 10 5.16 -14.56 11.97
N TRP A 11 5.17 -13.80 13.07
CA TRP A 11 4.40 -12.55 13.16
C TRP A 11 4.77 -11.54 12.08
N LYS A 12 6.06 -11.45 11.72
CA LYS A 12 6.51 -10.54 10.66
C LYS A 12 6.02 -10.97 9.28
N ILE A 13 5.94 -12.27 9.02
CA ILE A 13 5.37 -12.81 7.77
C ILE A 13 3.87 -12.51 7.69
N GLU A 14 3.14 -12.69 8.80
CA GLU A 14 1.71 -12.37 8.86
C GLU A 14 1.43 -10.88 8.66
N GLU A 15 2.26 -10.01 9.27
CA GLU A 15 2.20 -8.57 9.03
C GLU A 15 2.41 -8.24 7.55
N PHE A 16 3.45 -8.82 6.92
CA PHE A 16 3.73 -8.63 5.50
C PHE A 16 2.52 -9.02 4.64
N HIS A 17 1.97 -10.22 4.82
CA HIS A 17 0.80 -10.69 4.06
C HIS A 17 -0.44 -9.82 4.28
N ARG A 18 -0.68 -9.35 5.51
CA ARG A 18 -1.80 -8.45 5.80
C ARG A 18 -1.63 -7.11 5.09
N GLU A 19 -0.47 -6.47 5.24
CA GLU A 19 -0.19 -5.17 4.65
C GLU A 19 -0.25 -5.22 3.12
N ILE A 20 0.36 -6.21 2.48
CA ILE A 20 0.39 -6.27 1.02
C ILE A 20 -1.02 -6.45 0.43
N LYS A 21 -1.87 -7.29 1.03
CA LYS A 21 -3.26 -7.47 0.59
C LYS A 21 -4.07 -6.19 0.72
N GLN A 22 -4.06 -5.57 1.90
CA GLN A 22 -4.88 -4.40 2.22
C GLN A 22 -4.43 -3.12 1.48
N LEU A 23 -3.12 -2.97 1.27
CA LEU A 23 -2.58 -1.73 0.72
C LEU A 23 -2.51 -1.73 -0.80
N THR A 24 -2.18 -2.88 -1.41
CA THR A 24 -1.81 -2.95 -2.83
C THR A 24 -2.80 -3.71 -3.71
N GLY A 25 -3.76 -4.47 -3.14
CA GLY A 25 -4.73 -5.23 -3.93
C GLY A 25 -4.08 -6.39 -4.71
N ILE A 26 -3.04 -7.02 -4.15
CA ILE A 26 -2.31 -8.12 -4.79
C ILE A 26 -3.23 -9.28 -5.22
N GLU A 27 -4.31 -9.52 -4.49
CA GLU A 27 -5.30 -10.58 -4.76
C GLU A 27 -6.44 -10.15 -5.70
N SER A 28 -6.45 -8.90 -6.16
CA SER A 28 -7.54 -8.33 -6.98
C SER A 28 -7.32 -8.48 -8.49
N CYS A 29 -6.27 -9.17 -8.93
CA CYS A 29 -6.00 -9.37 -10.36
C CYS A 29 -7.02 -10.32 -11.00
N GLN A 30 -7.81 -9.83 -11.94
CA GLN A 30 -8.81 -10.63 -12.67
C GLN A 30 -8.28 -11.24 -13.98
N CYS A 31 -7.01 -10.97 -14.32
CA CYS A 31 -6.42 -11.49 -15.55
C CYS A 31 -6.17 -13.00 -15.44
N ARG A 32 -6.45 -13.75 -16.52
CA ARG A 32 -6.22 -15.20 -16.58
C ARG A 32 -4.82 -15.60 -17.05
N LYS A 33 -4.12 -14.71 -17.75
CA LYS A 33 -2.79 -14.98 -18.29
C LYS A 33 -1.74 -14.94 -17.18
N ALA A 34 -1.03 -16.05 -16.99
CA ALA A 34 -0.02 -16.18 -15.92
C ALA A 34 1.08 -15.11 -15.96
N SER A 35 1.50 -14.65 -17.15
CA SER A 35 2.49 -13.57 -17.25
C SER A 35 1.98 -12.25 -16.67
N ILE A 36 0.70 -11.93 -16.89
CA ILE A 36 0.08 -10.70 -16.38
C ILE A 36 -0.10 -10.79 -14.87
N GLN A 37 -0.54 -11.95 -14.36
CA GLN A 37 -0.64 -12.19 -12.92
C GLN A 37 0.71 -12.03 -12.22
N ARG A 38 1.80 -12.59 -12.79
CA ARG A 38 3.16 -12.41 -12.25
C ARG A 38 3.59 -10.95 -12.24
N ASN A 39 3.30 -10.21 -13.31
CA ASN A 39 3.60 -8.79 -13.38
C ASN A 39 2.82 -7.99 -12.32
N HIS A 40 1.53 -8.29 -12.12
CA HIS A 40 0.70 -7.67 -11.07
C HIS A 40 1.28 -7.91 -9.67
N ILE A 41 1.66 -9.15 -9.37
CA ILE A 41 2.30 -9.52 -8.11
C ILE A 41 3.61 -8.75 -7.92
N ALA A 42 4.45 -8.66 -8.96
CA ALA A 42 5.70 -7.90 -8.91
C ALA A 42 5.45 -6.40 -8.65
N CYS A 43 4.51 -5.79 -9.36
CA CYS A 43 4.13 -4.39 -9.14
C CYS A 43 3.63 -4.15 -7.70
N ALA A 44 2.76 -5.03 -7.17
CA ALA A 44 2.27 -4.95 -5.81
C ALA A 44 3.42 -5.01 -4.78
N LEU A 45 4.38 -5.92 -4.97
CA LEU A 45 5.56 -6.03 -4.11
C LEU A 45 6.44 -4.77 -4.16
N LEU A 46 6.68 -4.21 -5.36
CA LEU A 46 7.45 -2.98 -5.54
C LEU A 46 6.81 -1.79 -4.81
N VAL A 47 5.49 -1.63 -4.95
CA VAL A 47 4.72 -0.58 -4.27
C VAL A 47 4.79 -0.76 -2.75
N TRP A 48 4.59 -1.99 -2.25
CA TRP A 48 4.69 -2.26 -0.81
C TRP A 48 6.09 -1.95 -0.26
N ASN A 49 7.16 -2.34 -0.97
CA ASN A 49 8.52 -2.04 -0.57
C ASN A 49 8.78 -0.53 -0.50
N GLN A 50 8.29 0.23 -1.49
CA GLN A 50 8.36 1.68 -1.48
C GLN A 50 7.60 2.30 -0.30
N LEU A 51 6.39 1.80 0.00
CA LEU A 51 5.61 2.24 1.17
C LEU A 51 6.34 1.96 2.47
N LYS A 52 6.99 0.79 2.64
CA LYS A 52 7.79 0.50 3.84
C LYS A 52 9.00 1.41 3.96
N ARG A 53 9.69 1.72 2.86
CA ARG A 53 10.79 2.69 2.86
C ARG A 53 10.32 4.06 3.33
N LEU A 54 9.21 4.56 2.78
CA LEU A 54 8.63 5.84 3.17
C LEU A 54 8.16 5.83 4.62
N ALA A 55 7.54 4.74 5.08
CA ALA A 55 7.10 4.57 6.47
C ALA A 55 8.27 4.71 7.44
N HIS A 56 9.40 4.06 7.12
CA HIS A 56 10.63 4.17 7.91
C HIS A 56 11.20 5.59 7.93
N LEU A 57 11.28 6.25 6.77
CA LEU A 57 11.82 7.62 6.66
C LEU A 57 10.96 8.65 7.40
N THR A 58 9.64 8.51 7.31
CA THR A 58 8.67 9.45 7.91
C THR A 58 8.31 9.11 9.35
N LYS A 59 8.78 7.97 9.87
CA LYS A 59 8.37 7.40 11.17
C LYS A 59 6.84 7.22 11.29
N LYS A 60 6.17 6.93 10.17
CA LYS A 60 4.74 6.66 10.10
C LYS A 60 4.48 5.20 9.78
N THR A 61 3.28 4.72 10.08
CA THR A 61 2.83 3.41 9.60
C THR A 61 2.45 3.47 8.13
N VAL A 62 2.53 2.34 7.43
CA VAL A 62 2.10 2.24 6.03
C VAL A 62 0.61 2.57 5.83
N TYR A 63 -0.22 2.32 6.84
CA TYR A 63 -1.64 2.67 6.84
C TYR A 63 -1.86 4.18 6.92
N GLN A 64 -1.12 4.87 7.80
CA GLN A 64 -1.15 6.32 7.90
C GLN A 64 -0.71 6.96 6.57
N LEU A 65 0.38 6.47 5.98
CA LEU A 65 0.84 6.99 4.68
C LEU A 65 -0.22 6.84 3.58
N LYS A 66 -0.91 5.70 3.51
CA LYS A 66 -2.00 5.49 2.55
C LYS A 66 -3.16 6.46 2.78
N ALA A 67 -3.59 6.63 4.04
CA ALA A 67 -4.69 7.52 4.38
C ALA A 67 -4.36 8.99 4.13
N GLU A 68 -3.17 9.44 4.53
CA GLU A 68 -2.71 10.81 4.36
C GLU A 68 -2.50 11.18 2.89
N SER A 69 -2.06 10.24 2.05
CA SER A 69 -1.83 10.51 0.62
C SER A 69 -3.10 10.96 -0.09
N LEU A 70 -4.25 10.34 0.20
CA LEU A 70 -5.52 10.75 -0.39
C LEU A 70 -6.09 11.98 0.32
N SER A 71 -6.02 12.01 1.65
CA SER A 71 -6.57 13.13 2.45
C SER A 71 -5.90 14.46 2.10
N SER A 72 -4.57 14.49 2.03
CA SER A 72 -3.81 15.70 1.67
C SER A 72 -4.15 16.20 0.26
N TYR A 73 -4.31 15.28 -0.69
CA TYR A 73 -4.75 15.61 -2.05
C TYR A 73 -6.16 16.22 -2.05
N LEU A 74 -7.12 15.57 -1.41
CA LEU A 74 -8.51 16.06 -1.35
C LEU A 74 -8.63 17.43 -0.68
N ILE A 75 -7.92 17.64 0.44
CA ILE A 75 -7.88 18.95 1.11
C ILE A 75 -7.34 20.01 0.15
N LYS A 76 -6.30 19.70 -0.61
CA LYS A 76 -5.73 20.63 -1.61
C LYS A 76 -6.75 20.97 -2.71
N GLU A 77 -7.40 19.96 -3.29
CA GLU A 77 -8.40 20.16 -4.35
C GLU A 77 -9.66 20.89 -3.85
N LEU A 78 -10.08 20.69 -2.60
CA LEU A 78 -11.22 21.43 -2.04
C LEU A 78 -10.90 22.92 -1.81
N ASN A 79 -9.67 23.24 -1.43
CA ASN A 79 -9.25 24.63 -1.22
C ASN A 79 -9.00 25.37 -2.54
N CYS A 80 -8.41 24.70 -3.53
CA CYS A 80 -8.13 25.26 -4.84
C CYS A 80 -8.39 24.18 -5.90
N PRO A 81 -9.63 24.10 -6.43
CA PRO A 81 -10.00 23.03 -7.34
C PRO A 81 -9.25 23.20 -8.66
N SER A 82 -8.52 22.16 -9.05
CA SER A 82 -7.82 22.13 -10.34
C SER A 82 -8.81 22.11 -11.52
N ILE A 83 -10.04 21.63 -11.28
CA ILE A 83 -11.14 21.60 -12.24
C ILE A 83 -12.26 22.48 -11.70
N LYS A 84 -12.54 23.60 -12.38
CA LYS A 84 -13.66 24.48 -12.01
C LYS A 84 -14.97 23.85 -12.48
N MET A 85 -15.84 23.51 -11.53
CA MET A 85 -17.21 23.09 -11.82
C MET A 85 -18.09 24.34 -11.81
N GLU A 86 -18.37 24.89 -13.00
CA GLU A 86 -19.36 25.95 -13.16
C GLU A 86 -20.74 25.30 -13.36
N LEU A 87 -21.73 25.77 -12.61
CA LEU A 87 -23.12 25.43 -12.87
C LEU A 87 -23.58 26.30 -14.04
N VAL A 88 -23.89 25.65 -15.17
CA VAL A 88 -24.51 26.29 -16.35
C VAL A 88 -25.95 26.64 -16.04
#